data_AF-A0A520J6Y4-F1
#
_entry.id   AF-A0A520J6Y4-F1
#
_cell.length_a   1.000
_cell.length_b   1.000
_cell.length_c   1.000
_cell.angle_alpha   90.00
_cell.angle_beta   90.00
_cell.angle_gamma   90.00
#
_symmetry.space_group_name_H-M   'P 1'
#
loop_
_entity.id
_entity.type
_entity.pdbx_description
1 polymer ?
#
loop_
_entity_poly.entity_id
_entity_poly.type
_entity_poly.pdbx_seq_one_letter_code
_entity_poly.pdbx_strand_id
1 'polypeptide(L)'
;MKTTNETIEAYVKRKGIKHKIIAQSMNMQVTTWYKNRQRCCKNVSIEEIHNLAQFLKITPYKAFELTYNLYLKTNNNNISKEPFI
;
A
#
# COMPACT_ATOMS: atom_id res chain seq x y z
N MET A 1 5.77 -5.58 -19.57
CA MET A 1 5.88 -5.78 -18.11
C MET A 1 4.51 -6.29 -17.63
N LYS A 2 4.41 -7.48 -17.02
CA LYS A 2 3.10 -7.99 -16.54
C LYS A 2 2.67 -7.19 -15.31
N THR A 3 1.63 -6.37 -15.44
CA THR A 3 0.97 -5.72 -14.31
C THR A 3 0.31 -6.81 -13.47
N THR A 4 0.75 -6.95 -12.21
CA THR A 4 0.13 -7.90 -11.28
C THR A 4 -0.87 -7.13 -10.44
N ASN A 5 -2.10 -7.66 -10.27
CA ASN A 5 -3.09 -7.11 -9.32
C ASN A 5 -2.70 -7.35 -7.85
N GLU A 6 -1.40 -7.53 -7.58
CA GLU A 6 -0.86 -7.75 -6.24
C GLU A 6 -0.95 -6.42 -5.48
N THR A 7 -1.48 -6.48 -4.25
CA THR A 7 -1.54 -5.32 -3.35
C THR A 7 -0.29 -5.26 -2.48
N ILE A 8 0.02 -4.09 -1.94
CA ILE A 8 1.11 -3.92 -0.98
C ILE A 8 0.97 -4.84 0.24
N GLU A 9 -0.26 -5.12 0.71
CA GLU A 9 -0.53 -6.09 1.77
C GLU A 9 -0.13 -7.51 1.39
N ALA A 10 -0.54 -7.97 0.20
CA ALA A 10 -0.21 -9.30 -0.30
C ALA A 10 1.30 -9.46 -0.50
N TYR A 11 1.95 -8.43 -1.06
CA TYR A 11 3.39 -8.39 -1.28
C TYR A 11 4.17 -8.50 0.04
N VAL A 12 3.83 -7.67 1.03
CA VAL A 12 4.45 -7.67 2.36
C VAL A 12 4.25 -9.00 3.07
N LYS A 13 3.04 -9.57 3.00
CA LYS A 13 2.73 -10.89 3.57
C LYS A 13 3.58 -11.99 2.93
N ARG A 14 3.70 -12.01 1.60
CA ARG A 14 4.51 -12.99 0.85
C ARG A 14 6.00 -12.88 1.17
N LYS A 15 6.49 -11.67 1.43
CA LYS A 15 7.88 -11.42 1.84
C LYS A 15 8.14 -11.70 3.33
N GLY A 16 7.11 -12.04 4.11
CA GLY A 16 7.25 -12.27 5.55
C GLY A 16 7.65 -11.01 6.34
N ILE A 17 7.40 -9.81 5.79
CA ILE A 17 7.84 -8.56 6.39
C ILE A 17 6.82 -8.15 7.47
N LYS A 18 7.30 -7.95 8.70
CA LYS A 18 6.45 -7.47 9.80
C LYS A 18 6.08 -6.01 9.59
N HIS A 19 4.81 -5.67 9.78
CA HIS A 19 4.31 -4.28 9.65
C HIS A 19 5.05 -3.28 10.53
N LYS A 20 5.56 -3.70 11.69
CA LYS A 20 6.39 -2.87 12.57
C LYS A 20 7.67 -2.39 11.88
N ILE A 21 8.30 -3.25 11.07
CA ILE A 21 9.55 -2.95 10.38
C ILE A 21 9.29 -1.93 9.26
N ILE A 22 8.18 -2.06 8.54
CA ILE A 22 7.79 -1.10 7.50
C ILE A 22 7.50 0.27 8.10
N ALA A 23 6.77 0.32 9.21
CA ALA A 23 6.49 1.58 9.88
C ALA A 23 7.78 2.27 10.34
N GLN A 24 8.72 1.50 10.93
CA GLN A 24 10.04 2.00 11.32
C GLN A 24 10.85 2.51 10.12
N SER A 25 10.91 1.76 9.00
CA SER A 25 11.64 2.18 7.80
C SER A 25 11.05 3.42 7.14
N MET A 26 9.75 3.64 7.32
CA MET A 26 9.01 4.79 6.81
C MET A 26 8.98 5.97 7.81
N ASN A 27 9.74 5.88 8.91
CA ASN A 27 9.79 6.86 10.00
C ASN A 27 8.39 7.26 10.52
N MET A 28 7.48 6.30 10.62
CA MET A 28 6.10 6.52 11.06
C MET A 28 5.68 5.53 12.14
N GLN A 29 4.64 5.87 12.89
CA GLN A 29 4.05 4.93 13.84
C GLN A 29 3.36 3.77 13.11
N VAL A 30 3.34 2.60 13.74
CA VAL A 30 2.66 1.40 13.22
C VAL A 30 1.18 1.68 12.97
N THR A 31 0.53 2.42 13.86
CA THR A 31 -0.86 2.88 13.73
C THR A 31 -1.05 3.79 12.51
N THR A 32 -0.11 4.69 12.23
CA THR A 32 -0.08 5.53 11.02
C THR A 32 0.07 4.68 9.77
N TRP A 33 0.97 3.69 9.77
CA TRP A 33 1.09 2.72 8.67
C TRP A 33 -0.24 1.99 8.41
N TYR A 34 -0.91 1.48 9.46
CA TYR A 34 -2.22 0.83 9.30
C TYR A 34 -3.30 1.79 8.77
N LYS A 35 -3.33 3.05 9.24
CA LYS A 35 -4.29 4.06 8.74
C LYS A 35 -4.01 4.44 7.29
N ASN A 36 -2.75 4.64 6.93
CA ASN A 36 -2.34 5.00 5.58
C ASN A 36 -2.60 3.87 4.58
N ARG A 37 -2.51 2.60 5.01
CA ARG A 37 -2.91 1.43 4.21
C ARG A 37 -4.43 1.33 4.00
N GLN A 38 -5.24 1.83 4.94
CA GLN A 38 -6.70 1.77 4.86
C GLN A 38 -7.29 2.90 4.01
N ARG A 39 -6.60 4.04 3.90
CA ARG A 39 -7.03 5.23 3.15
C ARG A 39 -6.25 5.45 1.85
N CYS A 40 -5.70 4.37 1.27
CA CYS A 40 -4.63 4.44 0.28
C CYS A 40 -4.73 5.59 -0.72
N CYS A 41 -3.59 6.24 -0.94
CA CYS A 41 -3.29 7.16 -2.03
C CYS A 41 -3.92 8.57 -2.03
N LYS A 42 -4.86 8.93 -1.14
CA LYS A 42 -5.26 10.36 -1.11
C LYS A 42 -4.10 11.27 -0.69
N ASN A 43 -3.19 10.77 0.17
CA ASN A 43 -2.12 11.55 0.79
C ASN A 43 -0.73 10.90 0.76
N VAL A 44 -0.48 9.88 -0.08
CA VAL A 44 0.87 9.27 -0.12
C VAL A 44 1.78 10.14 -1.00
N SER A 45 2.82 10.72 -0.41
CA SER A 45 3.76 11.60 -1.13
C SER A 45 4.70 10.79 -2.03
N ILE A 46 5.32 11.46 -3.02
CA ILE A 46 6.36 10.86 -3.88
C ILE A 46 7.52 10.35 -3.02
N GLU A 47 7.87 11.08 -1.96
CA GLU A 47 8.91 10.70 -1.01
C GLU A 47 8.57 9.41 -0.26
N GLU A 48 7.31 9.25 0.19
CA GLU A 48 6.86 8.01 0.82
C GLU A 48 6.93 6.82 -0.15
N ILE A 49 6.59 7.01 -1.43
CA ILE A 49 6.76 5.97 -2.45
C ILE A 49 8.24 5.61 -2.64
N HIS A 50 9.13 6.60 -2.66
CA HIS A 50 10.57 6.37 -2.77
C HIS A 50 11.13 5.62 -1.56
N ASN A 51 10.79 6.03 -0.34
CA ASN A 51 11.23 5.38 0.88
C ASN A 51 10.72 3.93 0.95
N LEU A 52 9.46 3.70 0.58
CA LEU A 52 8.86 2.37 0.52
C LEU A 52 9.58 1.49 -0.53
N ALA A 53 9.89 2.04 -1.69
CA ALA A 53 10.60 1.35 -2.76
C ALA A 53 12.01 0.94 -2.34
N GLN A 54 12.77 1.85 -1.72
CA GLN A 54 14.10 1.55 -1.17
C GLN A 54 14.04 0.44 -0.13
N PHE A 55 13.12 0.54 0.83
CA PHE A 55 12.97 -0.46 1.88
C PHE A 55 12.63 -1.85 1.33
N LEU A 56 11.66 -1.92 0.40
CA LEU A 56 11.23 -3.18 -0.21
C LEU A 56 12.20 -3.70 -1.28
N LYS A 57 13.25 -2.94 -1.60
CA LYS A 57 14.22 -3.22 -2.67
C LYS A 57 13.52 -3.46 -4.01
N ILE A 58 12.58 -2.57 -4.35
CA ILE A 58 11.82 -2.57 -5.61
C ILE A 58 11.89 -1.19 -6.28
N THR A 59 11.49 -1.11 -7.54
CA THR A 59 11.38 0.18 -8.24
C THR A 59 10.28 1.05 -7.62
N PRO A 60 10.40 2.39 -7.63
CA PRO A 60 9.34 3.31 -7.22
C PRO A 60 8.00 3.05 -7.93
N TYR A 61 8.04 2.74 -9.24
CA TYR A 61 6.86 2.38 -10.00
C TYR A 61 6.15 1.14 -9.42
N LYS A 62 6.90 0.08 -9.09
CA LYS A 62 6.32 -1.12 -8.47
C LYS A 62 5.74 -0.84 -7.09
N ALA A 63 6.41 0.00 -6.28
CA ALA A 63 5.88 0.41 -4.98
C ALA A 63 4.56 1.17 -5.13
N PHE A 64 4.48 2.08 -6.10
CA PHE A 64 3.25 2.79 -6.47
C PHE A 64 2.16 1.83 -6.97
N GLU A 65 2.47 0.92 -7.87
CA GLU A 65 1.51 -0.07 -8.39
C GLU A 65 0.90 -0.91 -7.26
N LEU A 66 1.73 -1.39 -6.32
CA LEU A 66 1.29 -2.18 -5.17
C LEU A 66 0.35 -1.39 -4.23
N THR A 67 0.65 -0.11 -3.97
CA THR A 67 -0.19 0.75 -3.12
C THR A 67 -1.48 1.16 -3.84
N TYR A 68 -1.40 1.44 -5.14
CA TYR A 68 -2.54 1.78 -5.98
C TYR A 68 -3.52 0.60 -6.16
N ASN A 69 -3.01 -0.62 -6.33
CA ASN A 69 -3.87 -1.82 -6.37
C ASN A 69 -4.66 -2.03 -5.07
N LEU A 70 -4.08 -1.68 -3.92
CA LEU A 70 -4.79 -1.73 -2.63
C LEU A 70 -5.90 -0.67 -2.56
N TYR A 71 -5.64 0.53 -3.08
CA TYR A 71 -6.64 1.58 -3.22
C TYR A 71 -7.82 1.13 -4.07
N LEU A 72 -7.56 0.64 -5.29
CA LEU A 72 -8.60 0.14 -6.20
C LEU A 72 -9.44 -0.96 -5.55
N LYS A 73 -8.80 -1.92 -4.88
CA LYS A 73 -9.50 -3.00 -4.17
C LYS A 73 -10.40 -2.45 -3.04
N THR A 74 -9.91 -1.49 -2.27
CA THR A 74 -10.67 -0.89 -1.16
C THR A 74 -11.85 -0.07 -1.67
N ASN A 75 -11.66 0.71 -2.74
CA ASN A 75 -12.74 1.49 -3.34
C ASN A 75 -13.79 0.62 -4.03
N ASN A 76 -13.39 -0.41 -4.77
CA ASN A 76 -14.33 -1.35 -5.39
C ASN A 76 -15.19 -2.05 -4.33
N ASN A 77 -14.60 -2.41 -3.18
CA ASN A 77 -15.34 -2.98 -2.05
C ASN A 77 -16.28 -1.98 -1.35
N ASN A 78 -16.06 -0.67 -1.51
CA ASN A 78 -16.96 0.36 -0.98
C ASN A 78 -18.12 0.65 -1.94
N ILE A 79 -17.88 0.58 -3.26
CA ILE A 79 -18.92 0.74 -4.29
C ILE A 79 -19.94 -0.42 -4.23
N SER A 80 -19.51 -1.65 -3.92
CA SER A 80 -20.41 -2.80 -3.77
C SER A 80 -21.29 -2.78 -2.51
N LYS A 81 -21.17 -1.74 -1.66
CA LYS A 81 -21.91 -1.61 -0.39
C LYS A 81 -22.97 -0.51 -0.40
N GLU A 82 -23.15 0.21 -1.51
CA GLU A 82 -24.31 1.08 -1.64
C GLU A 82 -25.55 0.18 -1.85
N PRO A 83 -26.52 0.16 -0.91
CA PRO A 83 -27.82 -0.41 -1.23
C PRO A 83 -28.40 0.46 -2.34
N PHE A 84 -28.86 -0.15 -3.42
CA PHE A 84 -29.76 0.51 -4.36
C PHE A 84 -30.97 0.97 -3.56
N ILE A 85 -31.08 2.28 -3.30
CA ILE A 85 -32.27 2.95 -2.76
C ILE A 85 -33.01 3.57 -3.94
#